data_AF-A0A8E3B3D4-F1
#
_entry.id   AF-A0A8E3B3D4-F1
#
_cell.length_a   1.000
_cell.length_b   1.000
_cell.length_c   1.000
_cell.angle_alpha   90.00
_cell.angle_beta   90.00
_cell.angle_gamma   90.00
#
_symmetry.space_group_name_H-M   'P 1'
#
loop_
_entity.id
_entity.type
_entity.pdbx_description
1 polymer ?
#
loop_
_entity_poly.entity_id
_entity_poly.type
_entity_poly.pdbx_seq_one_letter_code
_entity_poly.pdbx_strand_id
1 'polypeptide(L)'
;MAQQTIALGASANDGTGTKARAAGSMLNDMFTELYAFYTKTPINAQTGTSYTPVIGDAGKLITCSNAGAIAVTWPAHADVAYDAEVSIKVAALGAGAVTITGDAGVTINGVSGGSVVLDGQYAGAELIQLSTDVWLAIGKLV
;
A
#
# COMPACT_ATOMS: atom_id res chain seq x y z
N MET A 1 -1.18 7.88 1.42
CA MET A 1 -1.05 8.84 2.55
C MET A 1 -2.00 9.99 2.27
N ALA A 2 -2.77 10.45 3.26
CA ALA A 2 -3.67 11.59 3.03
C ALA A 2 -2.84 12.87 2.98
N GLN A 3 -3.04 13.71 1.96
CA GLN A 3 -2.36 14.99 1.85
C GLN A 3 -2.71 15.88 3.04
N GLN A 4 -1.74 16.21 3.89
CA GLN A 4 -1.94 17.28 4.87
C GLN A 4 -2.05 18.60 4.09
N THR A 5 -3.22 19.24 4.15
CA THR A 5 -3.50 20.47 3.40
C THR A 5 -3.46 21.66 4.34
N ILE A 6 -2.62 22.64 4.03
CA ILE A 6 -2.64 23.93 4.74
C ILE A 6 -3.72 24.79 4.10
N ALA A 7 -4.80 25.04 4.83
CA ALA A 7 -5.90 25.84 4.34
C ALA A 7 -5.52 27.33 4.29
N LEU A 8 -5.76 27.96 3.15
CA LEU A 8 -5.68 29.41 3.01
C LEU A 8 -7.00 30.05 3.45
N GLY A 9 -6.93 31.32 3.87
CA GLY A 9 -8.14 32.11 4.07
C GLY A 9 -8.89 32.32 2.75
N ALA A 10 -10.21 32.51 2.82
CA ALA A 10 -11.05 32.75 1.65
C ALA A 10 -10.74 34.10 0.96
N SER A 11 -10.19 35.05 1.70
CA SER A 11 -9.74 36.35 1.22
C SER A 11 -8.59 36.89 2.08
N ALA A 12 -7.88 37.90 1.58
CA ALA A 12 -6.81 38.53 2.35
C ALA A 12 -7.37 39.17 3.63
N ASN A 13 -6.70 38.94 4.76
CA ASN A 13 -7.05 39.51 6.07
C ASN A 13 -8.46 39.14 6.59
N ASP A 14 -8.97 37.96 6.25
CA ASP A 14 -10.29 37.51 6.73
C ASP A 14 -10.26 36.78 8.07
N GLY A 15 -9.07 36.55 8.64
CA GLY A 15 -8.90 35.84 9.91
C GLY A 15 -9.20 34.35 9.85
N THR A 16 -9.43 33.79 8.66
CA THR A 16 -9.68 32.37 8.43
C THR A 16 -8.41 31.64 7.94
N GLY A 17 -8.49 30.32 7.77
CA GLY A 17 -7.37 29.48 7.34
C GLY A 17 -6.50 28.95 8.49
N THR A 18 -5.47 28.19 8.13
CA THR A 18 -4.54 27.57 9.09
C THR A 18 -3.61 28.62 9.69
N LYS A 19 -3.60 28.72 11.02
CA LYS A 19 -2.69 29.63 11.74
C LYS A 19 -1.23 29.26 11.49
N ALA A 20 -0.35 30.26 11.41
CA ALA A 20 1.08 30.06 11.09
C ALA A 20 1.80 29.02 11.96
N ARG A 21 1.51 28.95 13.27
CA ARG A 21 2.09 27.91 14.15
C ARG A 21 1.64 26.50 13.77
N ALA A 22 0.35 26.30 13.53
CA ALA A 22 -0.19 25.01 13.10
C ALA A 22 0.34 24.64 11.70
N ALA A 23 0.39 25.60 10.79
CA ALA A 23 0.98 25.41 9.47
C ALA A 23 2.46 24.98 9.55
N GLY A 24 3.25 25.56 10.45
CA GLY A 24 4.64 25.17 10.68
C GLY A 24 4.79 23.70 11.11
N SER A 25 3.94 23.23 12.04
CA SER A 25 3.90 21.81 12.43
C SER A 25 3.47 20.91 11.27
N MET A 26 2.40 21.28 10.57
CA MET A 26 1.91 20.52 9.41
C MET A 26 2.97 20.41 8.31
N LEU A 27 3.69 21.50 7.99
CA LEU A 27 4.80 21.46 7.03
C LEU A 27 5.90 20.50 7.47
N ASN A 28 6.30 20.55 8.75
CA ASN A 28 7.33 19.66 9.26
C ASN A 28 6.90 18.18 9.17
N ASP A 29 5.64 17.89 9.51
CA ASP A 29 5.09 16.54 9.42
C ASP A 29 5.01 16.08 7.96
N MET A 30 4.55 16.93 7.04
CA MET A 30 4.55 16.66 5.60
C MET A 30 5.94 16.30 5.07
N PHE A 31 6.96 17.09 5.42
CA PHE A 31 8.34 16.81 4.98
C PHE A 31 8.89 15.55 5.62
N THR A 32 8.56 15.28 6.89
CA THR A 32 8.99 14.07 7.59
C THR A 32 8.38 12.82 6.94
N GLU A 33 7.08 12.84 6.63
CA GLU A 33 6.37 11.76 5.94
C GLU A 33 6.93 11.54 4.52
N LEU A 34 7.09 12.62 3.75
CA LEU A 34 7.63 12.55 2.38
C LEU A 34 9.06 12.01 2.38
N TYR A 35 9.91 12.51 3.27
CA TYR A 35 11.29 12.04 3.42
C TYR A 35 11.34 10.55 3.77
N ALA A 36 10.48 10.10 4.69
CA ALA A 36 10.40 8.69 5.06
C ALA A 36 9.96 7.80 3.88
N PHE A 37 9.02 8.26 3.05
CA PHE A 37 8.57 7.53 1.87
C PHE A 37 9.67 7.40 0.80
N TYR A 38 10.44 8.45 0.55
CA TYR A 38 11.51 8.43 -0.47
C TYR A 38 12.78 7.71 -0.03
N THR A 39 13.06 7.65 1.27
CA THR A 39 14.34 7.11 1.79
C THR A 39 14.20 5.75 2.47
N LYS A 40 12.98 5.25 2.66
CA LYS A 40 12.71 3.98 3.36
C LYS A 40 11.60 3.23 2.64
N THR A 41 11.50 1.94 2.91
CA THR A 41 10.30 1.15 2.61
C THR A 41 9.50 1.01 3.90
N PRO A 42 8.40 1.75 4.11
CA PRO A 42 7.60 1.62 5.31
C PRO A 42 6.97 0.22 5.37
N ILE A 43 6.85 -0.32 6.58
CA ILE A 43 6.28 -1.66 6.81
C ILE A 43 4.85 -1.51 7.32
N ASN A 44 3.94 -2.27 6.72
CA ASN A 44 2.60 -2.50 7.25
C ASN A 44 2.51 -3.95 7.74
N ALA A 45 2.59 -4.14 9.06
CA ALA A 45 2.56 -5.48 9.65
C ALA A 45 1.13 -6.00 9.79
N GLN A 46 0.88 -7.17 9.20
CA GLN A 46 -0.39 -7.86 9.19
C GLN A 46 -0.25 -9.21 9.92
N THR A 47 -1.08 -9.43 10.93
CA THR A 47 -1.12 -10.67 11.72
C THR A 47 -2.46 -11.39 11.63
N GLY A 48 -3.44 -10.82 10.92
CA GLY A 48 -4.71 -11.46 10.63
C GLY A 48 -4.59 -12.62 9.63
N THR A 49 -5.70 -13.30 9.36
CA THR A 49 -5.82 -14.37 8.35
C THR A 49 -6.32 -13.86 7.01
N SER A 50 -6.68 -12.58 6.92
CA SER A 50 -7.07 -11.91 5.68
C SER A 50 -6.57 -10.47 5.70
N TYR A 51 -6.27 -9.95 4.51
CA TYR A 51 -5.92 -8.55 4.33
C TYR A 51 -6.31 -8.08 2.93
N THR A 52 -6.81 -6.86 2.83
CA THR A 52 -7.03 -6.17 1.57
C THR A 52 -6.22 -4.87 1.64
N PRO A 53 -5.23 -4.68 0.76
CA PRO A 53 -4.46 -3.45 0.71
C PRO A 53 -5.36 -2.22 0.58
N VAL A 54 -4.97 -1.15 1.26
CA VAL A 54 -5.67 0.15 1.23
C VAL A 54 -4.79 1.20 0.56
N ILE A 55 -5.34 2.35 0.19
CA ILE A 55 -4.57 3.42 -0.47
C ILE A 55 -3.32 3.85 0.33
N GLY A 56 -3.32 3.64 1.65
CA GLY A 56 -2.19 3.86 2.52
C GLY A 56 -1.01 2.89 2.36
N ASP A 57 -1.16 1.80 1.60
CA ASP A 57 -0.13 0.77 1.37
C ASP A 57 0.71 1.00 0.13
N ALA A 58 0.36 2.00 -0.69
CA ALA A 58 1.18 2.43 -1.82
C ALA A 58 2.65 2.60 -1.40
N GLY A 59 3.58 1.92 -2.09
CA GLY A 59 5.03 1.97 -1.84
C GLY A 59 5.50 1.22 -0.58
N LYS A 60 4.62 0.54 0.16
CA LYS A 60 4.97 -0.17 1.41
C LYS A 60 5.32 -1.63 1.18
N LEU A 61 5.97 -2.20 2.19
CA LEU A 61 6.08 -3.64 2.39
C LEU A 61 5.00 -4.10 3.39
N ILE A 62 4.05 -4.90 2.91
CA ILE A 62 3.10 -5.63 3.74
C ILE A 62 3.80 -6.89 4.25
N THR A 63 3.97 -7.00 5.57
CA THR A 63 4.53 -8.21 6.19
C THR A 63 3.44 -9.05 6.81
N CYS A 64 3.36 -10.31 6.41
CA CYS A 64 2.32 -11.24 6.83
C CYS A 64 2.90 -12.21 7.88
N SER A 65 2.56 -12.03 9.16
CA SER A 65 3.13 -12.79 10.28
C SER A 65 2.03 -13.54 11.05
N ASN A 66 1.63 -14.69 10.52
CA ASN A 66 0.73 -15.63 11.18
C ASN A 66 1.21 -17.07 10.93
N ALA A 67 0.96 -17.98 11.88
CA ALA A 67 1.22 -19.41 11.72
C ALA A 67 0.15 -20.10 10.85
N GLY A 68 -1.08 -19.56 10.84
CA GLY A 68 -2.16 -19.97 9.93
C GLY A 68 -2.10 -19.23 8.60
N ALA A 69 -2.82 -19.76 7.60
CA ALA A 69 -2.87 -19.18 6.26
C ALA A 69 -3.44 -17.75 6.26
N ILE A 70 -2.90 -16.92 5.36
CA ILE A 70 -3.29 -15.52 5.17
C ILE A 70 -3.71 -15.34 3.71
N ALA A 71 -4.94 -14.86 3.50
CA ALA A 71 -5.44 -14.45 2.20
C ALA A 71 -5.29 -12.94 2.00
N VAL A 72 -4.42 -12.52 1.07
CA VAL A 72 -4.27 -11.13 0.64
C VAL A 72 -5.07 -10.93 -0.64
N THR A 73 -6.15 -10.17 -0.56
CA THR A 73 -7.04 -9.90 -1.70
C THR A 73 -6.72 -8.54 -2.29
N TRP A 74 -6.31 -8.51 -3.55
CA TRP A 74 -5.98 -7.27 -4.25
C TRP A 74 -7.26 -6.56 -4.70
N PRO A 75 -7.56 -5.36 -4.17
CA PRO A 75 -8.86 -4.71 -4.36
C PRO A 75 -9.06 -4.26 -5.81
N ALA A 76 -10.31 -4.18 -6.22
CA ALA A 76 -10.70 -3.48 -7.44
C ALA A 76 -10.40 -1.98 -7.31
N HIS A 77 -10.04 -1.35 -8.43
CA HIS A 77 -9.73 0.08 -8.48
C HIS A 77 -10.93 0.96 -8.06
N ALA A 78 -12.16 0.47 -8.25
CA ALA A 78 -13.37 1.17 -7.82
C ALA A 78 -13.45 1.35 -6.28
N ASP A 79 -12.88 0.41 -5.51
CA ASP A 79 -12.86 0.46 -4.05
C ASP A 79 -11.59 1.13 -3.52
N VAL A 80 -10.45 0.88 -4.17
CA VAL A 80 -9.17 1.48 -3.83
C VAL A 80 -8.49 1.97 -5.11
N ALA A 81 -8.71 3.25 -5.42
CA ALA A 81 -8.18 3.90 -6.60
C ALA A 81 -6.68 4.19 -6.47
N TYR A 82 -5.87 3.16 -6.72
CA TYR A 82 -4.44 3.31 -6.90
C TYR A 82 -4.12 3.91 -8.28
N ASP A 83 -3.16 4.84 -8.31
CA ASP A 83 -2.60 5.36 -9.55
C ASP A 83 -1.77 4.30 -10.28
N ALA A 84 -1.65 4.42 -11.60
CA ALA A 84 -0.72 3.60 -12.37
C ALA A 84 0.71 3.75 -11.83
N GLU A 85 1.53 2.72 -12.00
CA GLU A 85 2.93 2.64 -11.55
C GLU A 85 3.12 2.52 -10.03
N VAL A 86 2.05 2.44 -9.23
CA VAL A 86 2.21 2.10 -7.81
C VAL A 86 2.79 0.70 -7.68
N SER A 87 3.75 0.54 -6.76
CA SER A 87 4.24 -0.77 -6.35
C SER A 87 3.96 -1.03 -4.88
N ILE A 88 3.59 -2.27 -4.57
CA ILE A 88 3.33 -2.74 -3.21
C ILE A 88 4.00 -4.10 -3.07
N LYS A 89 4.78 -4.26 -2.00
CA LYS A 89 5.50 -5.49 -1.71
C LYS A 89 4.76 -6.29 -0.66
N VAL A 90 4.80 -7.60 -0.77
CA VAL A 90 4.24 -8.54 0.22
C VAL A 90 5.33 -9.55 0.59
N ALA A 91 5.49 -9.82 1.88
CA ALA A 91 6.40 -10.86 2.37
C ALA A 91 5.74 -11.73 3.45
N ALA A 92 5.96 -13.04 3.38
CA ALA A 92 5.55 -13.99 4.41
C ALA A 92 6.62 -14.00 5.52
N LEU A 93 6.31 -13.54 6.72
CA LEU A 93 7.21 -13.66 7.89
C LEU A 93 6.80 -14.81 8.81
N GLY A 94 5.52 -15.19 8.80
CA GLY A 94 5.01 -16.35 9.52
C GLY A 94 5.15 -17.64 8.73
N ALA A 95 4.90 -18.77 9.39
CA ALA A 95 4.90 -20.10 8.76
C ALA A 95 3.63 -20.37 7.92
N GLY A 96 2.59 -19.57 8.10
CA GLY A 96 1.34 -19.70 7.34
C GLY A 96 1.52 -19.34 5.87
N ALA A 97 0.86 -20.10 5.01
CA ALA A 97 0.85 -19.82 3.58
C ALA A 97 0.20 -18.45 3.29
N VAL A 98 0.90 -17.57 2.59
CA VAL A 98 0.38 -16.27 2.15
C VAL A 98 -0.06 -16.41 0.70
N THR A 99 -1.37 -16.29 0.48
CA THR A 99 -1.99 -16.35 -0.85
C THR A 99 -2.39 -14.96 -1.28
N ILE A 100 -1.90 -14.50 -2.42
CA ILE A 100 -2.27 -13.22 -3.04
C ILE A 100 -3.20 -13.52 -4.20
N THR A 101 -4.38 -12.92 -4.22
CA THR A 101 -5.39 -13.11 -5.28
C THR A 101 -6.04 -11.79 -5.64
N GLY A 102 -6.30 -11.54 -6.92
CA GLY A 102 -7.09 -10.37 -7.35
C GLY A 102 -8.57 -10.54 -7.01
N ASP A 103 -9.24 -9.46 -6.60
CA ASP A 103 -10.71 -9.45 -6.48
C ASP A 103 -11.39 -9.54 -7.85
N ALA A 104 -12.73 -9.59 -7.87
CA ALA A 104 -13.52 -9.66 -9.08
C ALA A 104 -13.16 -8.52 -10.07
N GLY A 105 -12.73 -8.89 -11.27
CA GLY A 105 -12.32 -7.95 -12.31
C GLY A 105 -10.83 -7.58 -12.29
N VAL A 106 -10.09 -7.93 -11.23
CA VAL A 106 -8.66 -7.65 -11.12
C VAL A 106 -7.85 -8.76 -11.79
N THR A 107 -6.95 -8.37 -12.69
CA THR A 107 -6.00 -9.25 -13.36
C THR A 107 -4.61 -9.10 -12.74
N ILE A 108 -4.05 -10.20 -12.24
CA ILE A 108 -2.65 -10.28 -11.80
C ILE A 108 -1.86 -11.09 -12.83
N ASN A 109 -1.02 -10.41 -13.60
CA ASN A 109 -0.09 -11.01 -14.56
C ASN A 109 1.16 -11.56 -13.86
N GLY A 110 1.83 -12.52 -14.49
CA GLY A 110 3.03 -13.18 -13.92
C GLY A 110 2.71 -14.33 -12.96
N VAL A 111 1.42 -14.66 -12.78
CA VAL A 111 0.94 -15.75 -11.92
C VAL A 111 -0.10 -16.59 -12.66
N SER A 112 -0.32 -17.83 -12.22
CA SER A 112 -1.32 -18.72 -12.84
C SER A 112 -2.71 -18.42 -12.27
N GLY A 113 -3.68 -18.14 -13.13
CA GLY A 113 -5.08 -17.96 -12.72
C GLY A 113 -5.36 -16.73 -11.84
N GLY A 114 -4.48 -15.71 -11.85
CA GLY A 114 -4.67 -14.49 -11.06
C GLY A 114 -4.46 -14.65 -9.55
N SER A 115 -3.90 -15.79 -9.13
CA SER A 115 -3.59 -16.09 -7.74
C SER A 115 -2.19 -16.68 -7.59
N VAL A 116 -1.54 -16.40 -6.47
CA VAL A 116 -0.21 -16.91 -6.16
C VAL A 116 -0.04 -17.14 -4.67
N VAL A 117 0.53 -18.28 -4.32
CA VAL A 117 1.04 -18.53 -2.97
C VAL A 117 2.53 -18.21 -2.97
N LEU A 118 2.98 -17.41 -1.99
CA LEU A 118 4.41 -17.18 -1.75
C LEU A 118 5.07 -18.49 -1.30
N ASP A 119 6.33 -18.75 -1.68
CA ASP A 119 6.98 -20.03 -1.43
C ASP A 119 7.51 -20.18 0.00
N GLY A 120 6.59 -20.17 0.96
CA GLY A 120 6.89 -20.35 2.37
C GLY A 120 7.43 -19.11 3.07
N GLN A 121 8.00 -19.35 4.25
CA GLN A 121 8.47 -18.29 5.14
C GLN A 121 9.65 -17.55 4.52
N TYR A 122 9.62 -16.23 4.62
CA TYR A 122 10.55 -15.24 4.06
C TYR A 122 10.50 -15.07 2.54
N ALA A 123 9.61 -15.79 1.84
CA ALA A 123 9.30 -15.49 0.45
C ALA A 123 8.55 -14.16 0.33
N GLY A 124 8.72 -13.50 -0.82
CA GLY A 124 8.07 -12.22 -1.12
C GLY A 124 7.67 -12.10 -2.59
N ALA A 125 6.85 -11.11 -2.87
CA ALA A 125 6.49 -10.67 -4.22
C ALA A 125 6.24 -9.16 -4.23
N GLU A 126 6.44 -8.53 -5.37
CA GLU A 126 6.05 -7.14 -5.62
C GLU A 126 4.94 -7.11 -6.67
N LEU A 127 3.88 -6.35 -6.41
CA LEU A 127 2.79 -6.11 -7.34
C LEU A 127 2.86 -4.67 -7.81
N ILE A 128 2.95 -4.47 -9.12
CA ILE A 128 3.04 -3.16 -9.78
C ILE A 128 1.79 -2.96 -10.63
N GLN A 129 1.10 -1.84 -10.45
CA GLN A 129 -0.07 -1.54 -11.26
C GLN A 129 0.34 -1.04 -12.65
N LEU A 130 -0.09 -1.73 -13.70
CA LEU A 130 0.18 -1.35 -15.08
C LEU A 130 -0.93 -0.46 -15.65
N SER A 131 -2.18 -0.72 -15.26
CA SER A 131 -3.36 0.08 -15.58
C SER A 131 -4.47 -0.22 -14.57
N THR A 132 -5.63 0.44 -14.70
CA THR A 132 -6.84 0.10 -13.91
C THR A 132 -7.08 -1.41 -13.92
N ASP A 133 -7.18 -2.00 -12.73
CA ASP A 133 -7.41 -3.43 -12.48
C ASP A 133 -6.39 -4.41 -13.09
N VAL A 134 -5.25 -3.94 -13.61
CA VAL A 134 -4.21 -4.80 -14.20
C VAL A 134 -2.89 -4.61 -13.46
N TRP A 135 -2.39 -5.69 -12.88
CA TRP A 135 -1.18 -5.73 -12.07
C TRP A 135 -0.16 -6.70 -12.65
N LEU A 136 1.12 -6.44 -12.41
CA LEU A 136 2.22 -7.35 -12.67
C LEU A 136 2.81 -7.80 -11.34
N ALA A 137 2.79 -9.10 -11.09
CA ALA A 137 3.51 -9.71 -9.98
C ALA A 137 4.94 -10.08 -10.40
N ILE A 138 5.93 -9.64 -9.64
CA ILE A 138 7.36 -9.89 -9.86
C ILE A 138 7.98 -10.49 -8.60
N GLY A 139 9.04 -11.26 -8.79
CA GLY A 139 9.91 -11.67 -7.69
C GLY A 139 9.29 -12.71 -6.79
N LYS A 140 8.30 -13.49 -7.31
CA LYS A 140 7.76 -14.70 -6.71
C LYS A 140 8.91 -15.66 -6.40
N LEU A 141 9.59 -15.41 -5.28
CA LEU A 141 10.72 -16.19 -4.84
C LEU A 141 10.18 -17.54 -4.40
N VAL A 142 10.66 -18.54 -5.13
CA VAL A 142 10.67 -19.97 -4.81
C VAL A 142 12.00 -20.34 -4.14
#